data_AF-A0A7V3T4B6-F1
#
_entry.id   AF-A0A7V3T4B6-F1
#
_cell.length_a   1.000
_cell.length_b   1.000
_cell.length_c   1.000
_cell.angle_alpha   90.00
_cell.angle_beta   90.00
_cell.angle_gamma   90.00
#
_symmetry.space_group_name_H-M   'P 1'
#
loop_
_entity.id
_entity.type
_entity.pdbx_description
1 polymer ?
#
loop_
_entity_poly.entity_id
_entity_poly.type
_entity_poly.pdbx_seq_one_letter_code
_entity_poly.pdbx_strand_id
1 'polypeptide(L)'
;MVVARPPVAPWAELRWVLRPDGSSDVWWKGVKVLDNVATGYRPTAGRFGFGARTGGANESHWVDDLRIVAYGVDASLTELGQTVQFIVSNNNPALFQQQPAIAPDGTLSFIPAPGQVGVAQVTVVAKDDGGTAYGGQDTSAPQSFIIAIVDTVPPSISCPPDMVVSASSADGAVVRFVATATDNCDPNPQVVCMPPSGSLFPIGVTQVQCVATDGVGHATDCSFMVEVRPPQASLDIKQAVLADLAAVRFSLPNEPQPPQAWVDSLMETKAMLSQLQTETRNVQITGADAAQVRDGLVRLVDSVQFKLQSFAQPLTLVQARLQLTQYTRNLLQLRIKGQISKADCDRLVGLAANAFTQVGLVYYQHPAWEPGLPQPSAVAAQLDKAIAALHEAADPAWWTDANHLLRYKGRYVFDREQEAVKILVRLIQDATHPIAPDVLQSCVDRLVAADRLLASVAIEDAMASGGPPNRIQEAQRQLANGDQAAARGDPVGALGYYKYAWDRAVNALLSLAPQRLADGHVQLSIWGQPGVTYTVQASTNLVDWVDIGTAQAGPNGEATFEDPAGGTAPRRFYRLVEP
;
A
#
# COMPACT_ATOMS: atom_id res chain seq x y z
N MET A 1 85.35 -76.20 -56.56
CA MET A 1 85.74 -75.82 -55.18
C MET A 1 84.83 -74.69 -54.77
N VAL A 2 83.75 -75.00 -54.04
CA VAL A 2 82.84 -73.97 -53.50
C VAL A 2 83.56 -73.35 -52.31
N VAL A 3 84.06 -72.13 -52.48
CA VAL A 3 84.66 -71.37 -51.37
C VAL A 3 83.52 -70.74 -50.60
N ALA A 4 83.31 -71.23 -49.37
CA ALA A 4 82.31 -70.69 -48.46
C ALA A 4 82.58 -69.19 -48.19
N ARG A 5 81.52 -68.38 -48.20
CA ARG A 5 81.58 -66.99 -47.73
C ARG A 5 82.05 -66.98 -46.26
N PRO A 6 83.01 -66.10 -45.89
CA PRO A 6 83.36 -65.91 -44.49
C PRO A 6 82.15 -65.38 -43.70
N PRO A 7 82.07 -65.65 -42.38
CA PRO A 7 81.00 -65.14 -41.54
C PRO A 7 81.00 -63.60 -41.56
N VAL A 8 79.82 -63.02 -41.81
CA VAL A 8 79.62 -61.57 -41.82
C VAL A 8 79.94 -61.02 -40.43
N ALA A 9 80.96 -60.15 -40.33
CA ALA A 9 81.26 -59.44 -39.09
C ALA A 9 80.04 -58.60 -38.66
N PRO A 10 79.76 -58.44 -37.36
CA PRO A 10 78.65 -57.61 -36.91
C PRO A 10 78.84 -56.17 -37.41
N TRP A 11 77.75 -55.57 -37.89
CA TRP A 11 77.68 -54.20 -38.38
C TRP A 11 78.38 -53.23 -37.41
N ALA A 12 79.25 -52.37 -37.93
CA ALA A 12 79.85 -51.30 -37.14
C ALA A 12 78.96 -50.05 -37.25
N GLU A 13 78.43 -49.58 -36.13
CA GLU A 13 77.66 -48.33 -36.10
C GLU A 13 78.60 -47.12 -36.25
N LEU A 14 78.30 -46.30 -37.26
CA LEU A 14 78.86 -44.96 -37.41
C LEU A 14 77.74 -43.96 -37.12
N ARG A 15 77.87 -43.20 -36.04
CA ARG A 15 76.95 -42.09 -35.74
C ARG A 15 77.65 -40.79 -36.16
N TRP A 16 76.97 -39.99 -36.96
CA TRP A 16 77.46 -38.66 -37.36
C TRP A 16 76.40 -37.63 -37.00
N VAL A 17 76.82 -36.58 -36.28
CA VAL A 17 75.97 -35.43 -35.96
C VAL A 17 76.61 -34.21 -36.59
N LEU A 18 75.90 -33.61 -37.55
CA LEU A 18 76.25 -32.33 -38.14
C LEU A 18 75.40 -31.25 -37.49
N ARG A 19 76.03 -30.23 -36.90
CA ARG A 19 75.35 -29.11 -36.26
C ARG A 19 75.08 -27.98 -37.26
N PRO A 20 74.11 -27.09 -36.97
CA PRO A 20 73.75 -25.98 -37.87
C PRO A 20 74.91 -24.99 -38.13
N ASP A 21 75.86 -24.88 -37.22
CA ASP A 21 77.05 -24.04 -37.37
C ASP A 21 78.11 -24.63 -38.33
N GLY A 22 77.87 -25.85 -38.83
CA GLY A 22 78.77 -26.59 -39.72
C GLY A 22 79.85 -27.38 -38.98
N SER A 23 79.82 -27.43 -37.65
CA SER A 23 80.63 -28.34 -36.85
C SER A 23 80.04 -29.75 -36.89
N SER A 24 80.89 -30.77 -36.73
CA SER A 24 80.41 -32.15 -36.67
C SER A 24 81.15 -33.01 -35.67
N ASP A 25 80.40 -33.97 -35.12
CA ASP A 25 80.90 -35.03 -34.25
C ASP A 25 80.68 -36.39 -34.92
N VAL A 26 81.69 -37.26 -34.89
CA VAL A 26 81.58 -38.62 -35.42
C VAL A 26 81.92 -39.61 -34.32
N TRP A 27 81.08 -40.63 -34.17
CA TRP A 27 81.33 -41.78 -33.32
C TRP A 27 81.42 -43.05 -34.17
N TRP A 28 82.36 -43.91 -33.82
CA TRP A 28 82.53 -45.23 -34.41
C TRP A 28 82.50 -46.27 -33.29
N LYS A 29 81.57 -47.23 -33.38
CA LYS A 29 81.35 -48.25 -32.33
C LYS A 29 81.16 -47.64 -30.93
N GLY A 30 80.42 -46.53 -30.86
CA GLY A 30 80.15 -45.81 -29.62
C GLY A 30 81.29 -44.92 -29.10
N VAL A 31 82.50 -44.99 -29.69
CA VAL A 31 83.63 -44.12 -29.33
C VAL A 31 83.61 -42.87 -30.18
N LYS A 32 83.67 -41.68 -29.56
CA LYS A 32 83.78 -40.43 -30.30
C LYS A 32 85.17 -40.35 -30.95
N VAL A 33 85.20 -40.36 -32.28
CA VAL A 33 86.44 -40.31 -33.09
C VAL A 33 86.69 -38.94 -33.67
N LEU A 34 85.66 -38.11 -33.82
CA LEU A 34 85.77 -36.68 -34.17
C LEU A 34 84.89 -35.87 -33.23
N ASP A 35 85.44 -34.78 -32.70
CA ASP A 35 84.74 -33.87 -31.78
C ASP A 35 84.83 -32.44 -32.30
N ASN A 36 83.67 -31.83 -32.51
CA ASN A 36 83.48 -30.44 -32.90
C ASN A 36 84.31 -29.99 -34.10
N VAL A 37 84.45 -30.85 -35.10
CA VAL A 37 85.27 -30.57 -36.28
C VAL A 37 84.51 -29.68 -37.24
N ALA A 38 85.06 -28.50 -37.54
CA ALA A 38 84.50 -27.61 -38.55
C ALA A 38 84.62 -28.28 -39.94
N THR A 39 83.48 -28.51 -40.59
CA THR A 39 83.44 -29.23 -41.88
C THR A 39 83.50 -28.30 -43.09
N GLY A 40 83.33 -26.98 -42.88
CA GLY A 40 83.15 -26.01 -43.96
C GLY A 40 81.81 -26.15 -44.71
N TYR A 41 80.98 -27.12 -44.34
CA TYR A 41 79.68 -27.37 -44.91
C TYR A 41 78.58 -26.84 -43.98
N ARG A 42 77.70 -25.98 -44.49
CA ARG A 42 76.48 -25.56 -43.80
C ARG A 42 75.29 -26.29 -44.42
N PRO A 43 74.61 -27.18 -43.68
CA PRO A 43 73.50 -27.93 -44.23
C PRO A 43 72.35 -26.97 -44.62
N THR A 44 71.73 -27.23 -45.77
CA THR A 44 70.50 -26.57 -46.20
C THR A 44 69.34 -27.56 -46.07
N ALA A 45 68.17 -27.10 -45.62
CA ALA A 45 67.03 -27.97 -45.35
C ALA A 45 66.66 -28.85 -46.57
N GLY A 46 66.44 -30.15 -46.33
CA GLY A 46 65.91 -31.09 -47.32
C GLY A 46 66.91 -31.64 -48.35
N ARG A 47 68.20 -31.31 -48.30
CA ARG A 47 69.23 -31.93 -49.16
C ARG A 47 70.45 -32.38 -48.36
N PHE A 48 70.74 -33.67 -48.40
CA PHE A 48 71.99 -34.24 -47.88
C PHE A 48 72.63 -35.13 -48.95
N GLY A 49 73.96 -35.06 -49.05
CA GLY A 49 74.75 -35.91 -49.94
C GLY A 49 75.82 -36.63 -49.14
N PHE A 50 75.95 -37.94 -49.35
CA PHE A 50 77.06 -38.73 -48.80
C PHE A 50 78.05 -39.01 -49.92
N GLY A 51 79.30 -38.60 -49.72
CA GLY A 51 80.43 -38.98 -50.55
C GLY A 51 81.39 -39.83 -49.73
N ALA A 52 81.50 -41.11 -50.04
CA ALA A 52 82.59 -41.94 -49.54
C ALA A 52 83.65 -42.06 -50.63
N ARG A 53 84.93 -41.92 -50.26
CA ARG A 53 86.04 -42.24 -51.15
C ARG A 53 86.71 -43.51 -50.62
N THR A 54 86.64 -44.60 -51.38
CA THR A 54 87.47 -45.78 -51.17
C THR A 54 88.64 -45.71 -52.16
N GLY A 55 89.88 -45.92 -51.68
CA GLY A 55 91.05 -45.88 -52.57
C GLY A 55 92.39 -45.61 -51.88
N GLY A 56 93.02 -46.66 -51.37
CA GLY A 56 94.47 -46.84 -51.36
C GLY A 56 94.84 -47.90 -52.39
N ALA A 57 96.08 -47.91 -52.90
CA ALA A 57 96.49 -48.55 -54.16
C ALA A 57 96.25 -50.07 -54.33
N ASN A 58 95.73 -50.82 -53.35
CA ASN A 58 95.69 -52.29 -53.39
C ASN A 58 94.46 -52.98 -52.77
N GLU A 59 93.28 -52.38 -52.64
CA GLU A 59 92.13 -53.11 -52.04
C GLU A 59 90.77 -52.86 -52.72
N SER A 60 90.07 -53.96 -53.01
CA SER A 60 88.64 -53.96 -53.36
C SER A 60 87.83 -53.76 -52.09
N HIS A 61 87.32 -52.54 -51.87
CA HIS A 61 86.38 -52.26 -50.79
C HIS A 61 84.96 -52.16 -51.35
N TRP A 62 84.04 -52.89 -50.74
CA TRP A 62 82.62 -52.85 -51.08
C TRP A 62 81.88 -52.17 -49.93
N VAL A 63 81.14 -51.10 -50.22
CA VAL A 63 80.07 -50.63 -49.33
C VAL A 63 78.82 -51.36 -49.79
N ASP A 64 78.44 -52.40 -49.06
CA ASP A 64 77.21 -53.15 -49.32
C ASP A 64 76.21 -52.81 -48.19
N ASP A 65 74.92 -52.74 -48.52
CA ASP A 65 73.83 -52.55 -47.55
C ASP A 65 73.91 -51.33 -46.60
N LEU A 66 74.25 -50.14 -47.11
CA LEU A 66 74.24 -48.90 -46.32
C LEU A 66 72.80 -48.53 -45.89
N ARG A 67 72.47 -48.76 -44.61
CA ARG A 67 71.23 -48.27 -44.01
C ARG A 67 71.45 -46.90 -43.37
N ILE A 68 70.93 -45.86 -44.01
CA ILE A 68 70.93 -44.51 -43.46
C ILE A 68 69.62 -44.29 -42.71
N VAL A 69 69.71 -44.01 -41.41
CA VAL A 69 68.59 -43.51 -40.62
C VAL A 69 68.86 -42.05 -40.33
N ALA A 70 68.18 -41.16 -41.06
CA ALA A 70 68.21 -39.73 -40.78
C ALA A 70 67.11 -39.43 -39.76
N TYR A 71 67.49 -38.82 -38.64
CA TYR A 71 66.54 -38.15 -37.76
C TYR A 71 66.51 -36.69 -38.21
N GLY A 72 65.38 -36.24 -38.75
CA GLY A 72 65.11 -34.81 -38.68
C GLY A 72 65.08 -34.45 -37.20
N VAL A 73 65.82 -33.42 -36.79
CA VAL A 73 65.38 -32.63 -35.63
C VAL A 73 64.14 -31.90 -36.10
N ASP A 74 63.04 -32.66 -36.14
CA ASP A 74 61.76 -32.19 -36.57
C ASP A 74 61.29 -31.21 -35.50
N ALA A 75 61.25 -29.92 -35.83
CA ALA A 75 60.71 -28.91 -34.95
C ALA A 75 59.23 -29.20 -34.60
N SER A 76 58.56 -30.09 -35.34
CA SER A 76 57.18 -30.51 -35.09
C SER A 76 57.02 -31.61 -34.01
N LEU A 77 58.08 -32.31 -33.58
CA LEU A 77 58.00 -33.24 -32.44
C LEU A 77 57.97 -32.54 -31.07
N THR A 78 58.10 -31.21 -31.07
CA THR A 78 57.98 -30.36 -29.89
C THR A 78 56.55 -29.85 -29.62
N GLU A 79 55.58 -30.02 -30.52
CA GLU A 79 54.22 -29.48 -30.31
C GLU A 79 53.38 -30.28 -29.28
N LEU A 80 53.65 -31.58 -29.11
CA LEU A 80 52.90 -32.44 -28.18
C LEU A 80 53.07 -32.10 -26.69
N GLY A 81 53.97 -31.17 -26.37
CA GLY A 81 54.16 -30.65 -25.01
C GLY A 81 54.07 -29.14 -24.90
N GLN A 82 53.71 -28.44 -25.99
CA GLN A 82 53.56 -26.99 -25.98
C GLN A 82 52.28 -26.57 -25.28
N THR A 83 52.35 -25.44 -24.59
CA THR A 83 51.21 -24.85 -23.89
C THR A 83 50.71 -23.63 -24.65
N VAL A 84 49.39 -23.56 -24.83
CA VAL A 84 48.73 -22.39 -25.40
C VAL A 84 48.32 -21.44 -24.29
N GLN A 85 48.61 -20.16 -24.47
CA GLN A 85 48.10 -19.05 -23.69
C GLN A 85 47.31 -18.11 -24.59
N PHE A 86 46.28 -17.45 -24.04
CA PHE A 86 45.48 -16.48 -24.79
C PHE A 86 45.78 -15.07 -24.30
N ILE A 87 46.27 -14.22 -25.20
CA ILE A 87 46.43 -12.78 -24.97
C ILE A 87 45.08 -12.12 -25.29
N VAL A 88 44.41 -11.64 -24.25
CA VAL A 88 43.06 -11.05 -24.35
C VAL A 88 43.13 -9.55 -24.07
N SER A 89 42.46 -8.76 -24.92
CA SER A 89 42.28 -7.31 -24.75
C SER A 89 40.83 -6.92 -25.08
N ASN A 90 40.36 -5.78 -24.60
CA ASN A 90 39.03 -5.28 -24.92
C ASN A 90 39.01 -3.74 -25.00
N ASN A 91 38.04 -3.19 -25.72
CA ASN A 91 37.91 -1.75 -25.96
C ASN A 91 37.11 -0.99 -24.89
N ASN A 92 36.54 -1.69 -23.90
CA ASN A 92 35.73 -1.08 -22.84
C ASN A 92 35.95 -1.79 -21.49
N PRO A 93 37.15 -1.65 -20.89
CA PRO A 93 37.52 -2.42 -19.71
C PRO A 93 36.71 -2.05 -18.46
N ALA A 94 36.07 -0.89 -18.45
CA ALA A 94 35.23 -0.42 -17.34
C ALA A 94 33.97 -1.29 -17.12
N LEU A 95 33.52 -2.04 -18.12
CA LEU A 95 32.38 -2.96 -17.99
C LEU A 95 32.69 -4.20 -17.13
N PHE A 96 33.94 -4.41 -16.69
CA PHE A 96 34.37 -5.64 -16.04
C PHE A 96 35.11 -5.38 -14.72
N GLN A 97 34.61 -5.93 -13.62
CA GLN A 97 35.33 -6.02 -12.35
C GLN A 97 36.50 -7.02 -12.45
N GLN A 98 36.28 -8.13 -13.16
CA GLN A 98 37.32 -9.07 -13.57
C GLN A 98 37.36 -9.10 -15.10
N GLN A 99 38.49 -8.68 -15.66
CA GLN A 99 38.70 -8.62 -17.11
C GLN A 99 38.50 -9.99 -17.78
N PRO A 100 37.99 -10.02 -19.03
CA PRO A 100 37.91 -11.23 -19.83
C PRO A 100 39.25 -11.95 -19.95
N ALA A 101 39.29 -13.22 -19.57
CA ALA A 101 40.44 -14.11 -19.68
C ALA A 101 40.00 -15.47 -20.24
N ILE A 102 40.82 -16.06 -21.10
CA ILE A 102 40.57 -17.38 -21.68
C ILE A 102 41.65 -18.34 -21.18
N ALA A 103 41.22 -19.42 -20.53
CA ALA A 103 42.11 -20.48 -20.05
C ALA A 103 42.58 -21.36 -21.23
N PRO A 104 43.68 -22.14 -21.07
CA PRO A 104 44.21 -23.00 -22.14
C PRO A 104 43.22 -24.04 -22.69
N ASP A 105 42.20 -24.40 -21.92
CA ASP A 105 41.11 -25.29 -22.32
C ASP A 105 40.01 -24.58 -23.16
N GLY A 106 40.15 -23.27 -23.39
CA GLY A 106 39.20 -22.44 -24.11
C GLY A 106 38.10 -21.82 -23.23
N THR A 107 38.12 -22.05 -21.92
CA THR A 107 37.11 -21.49 -21.01
C THR A 107 37.29 -19.97 -20.85
N LEU A 108 36.28 -19.20 -21.27
CA LEU A 108 36.20 -17.75 -21.05
C LEU A 108 35.65 -17.44 -19.65
N SER A 109 36.33 -16.57 -18.91
CA SER A 109 35.92 -16.08 -17.58
C SER A 109 35.99 -14.56 -17.52
N PHE A 110 34.99 -13.94 -16.87
CA PHE A 110 34.92 -12.51 -16.58
C PHE A 110 33.89 -12.28 -15.46
N ILE A 111 33.97 -11.12 -14.79
CA ILE A 111 32.95 -10.65 -13.85
C ILE A 111 32.53 -9.26 -14.32
N PRO A 112 31.25 -9.06 -14.72
CA PRO A 112 30.74 -7.73 -15.05
C PRO A 112 30.92 -6.77 -13.87
N ALA A 113 31.26 -5.51 -14.17
CA ALA A 113 31.29 -4.48 -13.15
C ALA A 113 29.86 -4.14 -12.69
N PRO A 114 29.62 -4.01 -11.37
CA PRO A 114 28.30 -3.64 -10.86
C PRO A 114 27.75 -2.36 -11.49
N GLY A 115 26.49 -2.39 -11.89
CA GLY A 115 25.77 -1.23 -12.44
C GLY A 115 26.25 -0.76 -13.82
N GLN A 116 27.04 -1.55 -14.53
CA GLN A 116 27.50 -1.21 -15.88
C GLN A 116 26.66 -1.92 -16.95
N VAL A 117 26.23 -1.16 -17.96
CA VAL A 117 25.52 -1.67 -19.14
C VAL A 117 26.27 -1.18 -20.38
N GLY A 118 26.45 -2.06 -21.37
CA GLY A 118 27.15 -1.69 -22.58
C GLY A 118 27.72 -2.86 -23.35
N VAL A 119 28.53 -2.54 -24.35
CA VAL A 119 29.11 -3.52 -25.27
C VAL A 119 30.62 -3.37 -25.28
N ALA A 120 31.34 -4.49 -25.15
CA ALA A 120 32.79 -4.57 -25.32
C ALA A 120 33.13 -5.51 -26.48
N GLN A 121 34.02 -5.05 -27.36
CA GLN A 121 34.68 -5.91 -28.34
C GLN A 121 35.94 -6.49 -27.69
N VAL A 122 35.98 -7.81 -27.56
CA VAL A 122 37.13 -8.55 -27.04
C VAL A 122 37.96 -9.06 -28.21
N THR A 123 39.28 -8.86 -28.15
CA THR A 123 40.25 -9.33 -29.14
C THR A 123 41.20 -10.32 -28.49
N VAL A 124 41.38 -11.48 -29.14
CA VAL A 124 42.15 -12.62 -28.65
C VAL A 124 43.24 -12.98 -29.65
N VAL A 125 44.44 -13.19 -29.14
CA VAL A 125 45.56 -13.79 -29.87
C VAL A 125 45.99 -15.04 -29.11
N ALA A 126 45.95 -16.20 -29.77
CA ALA A 126 46.53 -17.41 -29.20
C ALA A 126 48.05 -17.33 -29.33
N LYS A 127 48.75 -17.74 -28.29
CA LYS A 127 50.21 -17.81 -28.27
C LYS A 127 50.67 -19.15 -27.72
N ASP A 128 51.58 -19.83 -28.39
CA ASP A 128 52.24 -21.03 -27.86
C ASP A 128 53.60 -20.68 -27.21
N ASP A 129 54.25 -21.68 -26.62
CA ASP A 129 55.60 -21.60 -26.03
C ASP A 129 56.70 -22.21 -26.92
N GLY A 130 56.38 -22.51 -28.20
CA GLY A 130 57.33 -23.08 -29.17
C GLY A 130 58.37 -22.08 -29.69
N GLY A 131 58.10 -20.78 -29.57
CA GLY A 131 59.00 -19.69 -29.94
C GLY A 131 59.13 -19.47 -31.46
N THR A 132 59.94 -18.48 -31.85
CA THR A 132 60.01 -17.99 -33.26
C THR A 132 61.29 -18.42 -34.01
N ALA A 133 62.08 -19.32 -33.43
CA ALA A 133 63.30 -19.80 -34.06
C ALA A 133 63.00 -20.50 -35.40
N TYR A 134 63.91 -20.37 -36.36
CA TYR A 134 63.80 -20.99 -37.68
C TYR A 134 62.56 -20.58 -38.50
N GLY A 135 61.96 -19.42 -38.20
CA GLY A 135 60.77 -18.92 -38.90
C GLY A 135 59.45 -19.40 -38.30
N GLY A 136 59.46 -19.97 -37.10
CA GLY A 136 58.24 -20.28 -36.34
C GLY A 136 57.39 -19.04 -36.05
N GLN A 137 56.07 -19.22 -36.03
CA GLN A 137 55.11 -18.21 -35.58
C GLN A 137 54.45 -18.75 -34.31
N ASP A 138 54.76 -18.13 -33.18
CA ASP A 138 54.21 -18.49 -31.87
C ASP A 138 52.89 -17.77 -31.58
N THR A 139 52.32 -17.02 -32.55
CA THR A 139 51.09 -16.24 -32.36
C THR A 139 50.12 -16.39 -33.52
N SER A 140 48.83 -16.44 -33.21
CA SER A 140 47.76 -16.47 -34.22
C SER A 140 47.44 -15.08 -34.76
N ALA A 141 46.71 -15.03 -35.88
CA ALA A 141 45.99 -13.81 -36.26
C ALA A 141 44.97 -13.43 -35.16
N PRO A 142 44.74 -12.14 -34.88
CA PRO A 142 43.74 -11.72 -33.91
C PRO A 142 42.33 -12.16 -34.32
N GLN A 143 41.55 -12.64 -33.34
CA GLN A 143 40.12 -12.92 -33.48
C GLN A 143 39.34 -12.03 -32.53
N SER A 144 38.15 -11.59 -32.93
CA SER A 144 37.32 -10.72 -32.10
C SER A 144 35.92 -11.26 -31.94
N PHE A 145 35.35 -11.05 -30.75
CA PHE A 145 33.95 -11.31 -30.44
C PHE A 145 33.39 -10.19 -29.55
N ILE A 146 32.08 -10.18 -29.35
CA ILE A 146 31.39 -9.15 -28.58
C ILE A 146 30.88 -9.76 -27.27
N ILE A 147 31.08 -9.04 -26.17
CA ILE A 147 30.36 -9.25 -24.92
C ILE A 147 29.43 -8.06 -24.72
N ALA A 148 28.13 -8.35 -24.57
CA ALA A 148 27.12 -7.35 -24.21
C ALA A 148 26.69 -7.57 -22.77
N ILE A 149 26.85 -6.55 -21.93
CA ILE A 149 26.28 -6.50 -20.57
C ILE A 149 24.96 -5.74 -20.68
N VAL A 150 23.87 -6.44 -20.37
CA VAL A 150 22.51 -5.90 -20.42
C VAL A 150 21.94 -5.86 -19.01
N ASP A 151 21.10 -4.88 -18.76
CA ASP A 151 20.28 -4.88 -17.57
C ASP A 151 19.15 -5.89 -17.72
N THR A 152 18.88 -6.64 -16.65
CA THR A 152 17.81 -7.66 -16.60
C THR A 152 17.04 -7.62 -15.29
N VAL A 153 17.38 -6.70 -14.40
CA VAL A 153 16.81 -6.65 -13.05
C VAL A 153 15.87 -5.44 -13.00
N PRO A 154 14.57 -5.65 -12.71
CA PRO A 154 13.66 -4.53 -12.54
C PRO A 154 13.98 -3.69 -11.31
N PRO A 155 13.56 -2.40 -11.28
CA PRO A 155 13.78 -1.55 -10.12
C PRO A 155 13.00 -2.07 -8.91
N SER A 156 13.49 -1.80 -7.70
CA SER A 156 12.76 -2.02 -6.45
C SER A 156 12.07 -0.73 -6.02
N ILE A 157 10.75 -0.76 -5.84
CA ILE A 157 9.94 0.37 -5.39
C ILE A 157 9.44 0.18 -3.95
N SER A 158 9.45 1.26 -3.17
CA SER A 158 8.89 1.35 -1.83
C SER A 158 7.85 2.47 -1.76
N CYS A 159 6.60 2.08 -1.50
CA CYS A 159 5.50 2.98 -1.24
C CYS A 159 5.47 3.41 0.24
N PRO A 160 4.92 4.59 0.54
CA PRO A 160 4.62 4.98 1.92
C PRO A 160 3.55 4.05 2.53
N PRO A 161 3.40 4.04 3.88
CA PRO A 161 2.28 3.38 4.52
C PRO A 161 0.95 4.07 4.20
N ASP A 162 -0.16 3.38 4.46
CA ASP A 162 -1.51 3.94 4.35
C ASP A 162 -1.65 5.25 5.16
N MET A 163 -2.39 6.21 4.62
CA MET A 163 -2.53 7.56 5.16
C MET A 163 -3.98 7.85 5.54
N VAL A 164 -4.18 8.56 6.65
CA VAL A 164 -5.48 9.10 7.05
C VAL A 164 -5.37 10.63 7.17
N VAL A 165 -6.20 11.36 6.43
CA VAL A 165 -6.14 12.83 6.34
C VAL A 165 -7.54 13.41 6.55
N SER A 166 -7.67 14.56 7.21
CA SER A 166 -8.95 15.27 7.30
C SER A 166 -9.16 16.17 6.10
N ALA A 167 -10.37 16.16 5.55
CA ALA A 167 -10.78 17.04 4.48
C ALA A 167 -10.61 18.52 4.90
N SER A 168 -9.93 19.30 4.06
CA SER A 168 -9.77 20.76 4.24
C SER A 168 -10.90 21.55 3.57
N SER A 169 -11.64 20.89 2.70
CA SER A 169 -12.78 21.38 1.93
C SER A 169 -13.67 20.18 1.61
N ALA A 170 -14.79 20.40 0.96
CA ALA A 170 -15.61 19.29 0.52
C ALA A 170 -15.04 18.42 -0.59
N ASP A 171 -14.20 19.02 -1.42
CA ASP A 171 -13.47 18.31 -2.47
C ASP A 171 -12.42 17.37 -1.88
N GLY A 172 -12.27 17.37 -0.55
CA GLY A 172 -11.41 16.51 0.24
C GLY A 172 -10.14 17.22 0.72
N ALA A 173 -9.00 16.57 0.58
CA ALA A 173 -7.71 17.07 1.07
C ALA A 173 -6.62 16.95 0.00
N VAL A 174 -5.76 17.96 -0.10
CA VAL A 174 -4.53 17.86 -0.89
C VAL A 174 -3.53 17.00 -0.12
N VAL A 175 -3.19 15.83 -0.66
CA VAL A 175 -2.30 14.87 0.01
C VAL A 175 -0.94 14.84 -0.67
N ARG A 176 0.11 15.00 0.12
CA ARG A 176 1.51 14.91 -0.32
C ARG A 176 2.14 13.66 0.27
N PHE A 177 2.75 12.86 -0.60
CA PHE A 177 3.45 11.64 -0.25
C PHE A 177 4.70 11.47 -1.11
N VAL A 178 5.57 10.54 -0.73
CA VAL A 178 6.80 10.23 -1.46
C VAL A 178 6.91 8.71 -1.58
N ALA A 179 7.02 8.22 -2.82
CA ALA A 179 7.43 6.86 -3.13
C ALA A 179 8.87 6.90 -3.66
N THR A 180 9.68 5.92 -3.27
CA THR A 180 11.10 5.86 -3.64
C THR A 180 11.39 4.58 -4.40
N ALA A 181 12.26 4.65 -5.40
CA ALA A 181 12.74 3.49 -6.13
C ALA A 181 14.26 3.46 -6.20
N THR A 182 14.82 2.25 -6.25
CA THR A 182 16.26 2.00 -6.42
C THR A 182 16.45 0.89 -7.44
N ASP A 183 17.53 0.96 -8.20
CA ASP A 183 17.91 -0.07 -9.15
C ASP A 183 19.44 -0.33 -9.09
N ASN A 184 19.89 -1.50 -9.54
CA ASN A 184 21.31 -1.85 -9.54
C ASN A 184 22.10 -1.22 -10.70
N CYS A 185 21.45 -0.90 -11.81
CA CYS A 185 22.04 -0.35 -13.03
C CYS A 185 21.55 1.07 -13.33
N ASP A 186 20.34 1.43 -12.92
CA ASP A 186 19.81 2.79 -13.03
C ASP A 186 19.91 3.56 -11.69
N PRO A 187 20.74 4.62 -11.59
CA PRO A 187 20.85 5.42 -10.37
C PRO A 187 19.61 6.28 -10.09
N ASN A 188 18.72 6.52 -11.08
CA ASN A 188 17.53 7.34 -10.91
C ASN A 188 16.30 6.76 -11.63
N PRO A 189 15.74 5.63 -11.16
CA PRO A 189 14.52 5.07 -11.73
C PRO A 189 13.37 6.09 -11.69
N GLN A 190 12.59 6.15 -12.77
CA GLN A 190 11.42 7.03 -12.86
C GLN A 190 10.29 6.47 -11.99
N VAL A 191 9.70 7.29 -11.12
CA VAL A 191 8.53 6.90 -10.31
C VAL A 191 7.33 7.76 -10.68
N VAL A 192 6.23 7.10 -11.06
CA VAL A 192 4.96 7.75 -11.40
C VAL A 192 3.86 7.15 -10.53
N CYS A 193 3.09 8.00 -9.84
CA CYS A 193 1.97 7.59 -9.02
C CYS A 193 0.66 8.19 -9.54
N MET A 194 -0.43 7.45 -9.42
CA MET A 194 -1.78 7.91 -9.75
C MET A 194 -2.75 7.60 -8.60
N PRO A 195 -3.44 8.61 -8.05
CA PRO A 195 -3.24 10.05 -8.27
C PRO A 195 -1.82 10.54 -7.90
N PRO A 196 -1.26 11.57 -8.55
CA PRO A 196 0.09 12.06 -8.23
C PRO A 196 0.16 12.77 -6.87
N SER A 197 1.34 12.80 -6.25
CA SER A 197 1.58 13.51 -4.99
C SER A 197 1.24 15.00 -5.13
N GLY A 198 0.50 15.55 -4.16
CA GLY A 198 -0.03 16.90 -4.21
C GLY A 198 -1.38 17.02 -4.93
N SER A 199 -1.99 15.92 -5.35
CA SER A 199 -3.37 15.92 -5.86
C SER A 199 -4.37 16.14 -4.74
N LEU A 200 -5.56 16.58 -5.14
CA LEU A 200 -6.74 16.60 -4.30
C LEU A 200 -7.34 15.19 -4.26
N PHE A 201 -7.51 14.65 -3.05
CA PHE A 201 -8.13 13.36 -2.81
C PHE A 201 -9.53 13.59 -2.25
N PRO A 202 -10.59 13.00 -2.85
CA PRO A 202 -11.96 13.14 -2.36
C PRO A 202 -12.13 12.44 -1.01
N ILE A 203 -13.18 12.83 -0.27
CA ILE A 203 -13.58 12.15 0.97
C ILE A 203 -13.85 10.67 0.68
N GLY A 204 -13.38 9.79 1.56
CA GLY A 204 -13.43 8.33 1.40
C GLY A 204 -12.05 7.71 1.23
N VAL A 205 -12.00 6.48 0.74
CA VAL A 205 -10.75 5.74 0.52
C VAL A 205 -10.37 5.79 -0.96
N THR A 206 -9.20 6.33 -1.26
CA THR A 206 -8.60 6.32 -2.60
C THR A 206 -7.34 5.45 -2.58
N GLN A 207 -7.24 4.50 -3.51
CA GLN A 207 -6.02 3.74 -3.72
C GLN A 207 -5.05 4.55 -4.59
N VAL A 208 -3.81 4.70 -4.13
CA VAL A 208 -2.72 5.25 -4.95
C VAL A 208 -1.90 4.10 -5.49
N GLN A 209 -1.75 4.03 -6.81
CA GLN A 209 -0.86 3.08 -7.46
C GLN A 209 0.39 3.81 -7.96
N CYS A 210 1.56 3.31 -7.61
CA CYS A 210 2.86 3.83 -8.06
C CYS A 210 3.58 2.79 -8.91
N VAL A 211 4.21 3.23 -9.99
CA VAL A 211 5.02 2.41 -10.89
C VAL A 211 6.42 3.02 -10.96
N ALA A 212 7.44 2.20 -10.73
CA ALA A 212 8.83 2.53 -10.99
C ALA A 212 9.24 1.94 -12.34
N THR A 213 10.00 2.68 -13.14
CA THR A 213 10.55 2.21 -14.43
C THR A 213 12.01 2.60 -14.54
N ASP A 214 12.87 1.63 -14.87
CA ASP A 214 14.30 1.87 -15.11
C ASP A 214 14.57 2.45 -16.51
N GLY A 215 15.81 2.84 -16.77
CA GLY A 215 16.25 3.39 -18.05
C GLY A 215 16.19 2.43 -19.25
N VAL A 216 15.94 1.13 -19.03
CA VAL A 216 15.83 0.08 -20.07
C VAL A 216 14.37 -0.33 -20.29
N GLY A 217 13.46 0.10 -19.43
CA GLY A 217 12.02 -0.10 -19.52
C GLY A 217 11.46 -1.23 -18.66
N HIS A 218 12.23 -1.84 -17.74
CA HIS A 218 11.62 -2.74 -16.77
C HIS A 218 10.84 -1.94 -15.73
N ALA A 219 9.73 -2.52 -15.26
CA ALA A 219 8.85 -1.85 -14.32
C ALA A 219 8.44 -2.74 -13.14
N THR A 220 8.21 -2.10 -12.01
CA THR A 220 7.61 -2.68 -10.81
C THR A 220 6.60 -1.71 -10.22
N ASP A 221 5.61 -2.23 -9.49
CA ASP A 221 4.55 -1.42 -8.90
C ASP A 221 4.38 -1.67 -7.40
N CYS A 222 3.80 -0.68 -6.72
CA CYS A 222 3.30 -0.79 -5.36
C CYS A 222 2.04 0.07 -5.20
N SER A 223 1.26 -0.19 -4.14
CA SER A 223 0.09 0.63 -3.82
C SER A 223 -0.07 0.83 -2.33
N PHE A 224 -0.78 1.91 -1.96
CA PHE A 224 -1.17 2.24 -0.60
C PHE A 224 -2.53 2.95 -0.62
N MET A 225 -3.20 2.98 0.53
CA MET A 225 -4.53 3.59 0.68
C MET A 225 -4.42 4.99 1.30
N VAL A 226 -5.21 5.92 0.79
CA VAL A 226 -5.42 7.25 1.35
C VAL A 226 -6.88 7.36 1.78
N GLU A 227 -7.13 7.43 3.09
CA GLU A 227 -8.45 7.67 3.67
C GLU A 227 -8.60 9.17 3.99
N VAL A 228 -9.42 9.88 3.23
CA VAL A 228 -9.80 11.27 3.55
C VAL A 228 -11.10 11.26 4.34
N ARG A 229 -11.04 11.70 5.60
CA ARG A 229 -12.21 11.78 6.48
C ARG A 229 -12.90 13.14 6.35
N PRO A 230 -14.22 13.22 6.61
CA PRO A 230 -14.95 14.48 6.78
C PRO A 230 -14.26 15.42 7.78
N PRO A 231 -14.55 16.74 7.75
CA PRO A 231 -13.81 17.75 8.53
C PRO A 231 -13.87 17.47 10.03
N GLN A 232 -12.80 16.84 10.53
CA GLN A 232 -12.56 16.56 11.94
C GLN A 232 -12.64 17.83 12.79
N ALA A 233 -12.38 19.00 12.20
CA ALA A 233 -12.51 20.30 12.84
C ALA A 233 -13.91 20.55 13.45
N SER A 234 -15.00 20.12 12.80
CA SER A 234 -16.34 20.26 13.39
C SER A 234 -16.50 19.37 14.64
N LEU A 235 -16.00 18.13 14.57
CA LEU A 235 -16.02 17.20 15.70
C LEU A 235 -15.12 17.67 16.86
N ASP A 236 -13.93 18.14 16.57
CA ASP A 236 -12.97 18.65 17.56
C ASP A 236 -13.54 19.86 18.29
N ILE A 237 -14.21 20.76 17.56
CA ILE A 237 -14.90 21.91 18.16
C ILE A 237 -16.00 21.43 19.10
N LYS A 238 -16.86 20.48 18.69
CA LYS A 238 -17.93 19.93 19.53
C LYS A 238 -17.38 19.25 20.79
N GLN A 239 -16.31 18.47 20.66
CA GLN A 239 -15.66 17.77 21.78
C GLN A 239 -15.03 18.75 22.77
N ALA A 240 -14.39 19.81 22.29
CA ALA A 240 -13.80 20.80 23.17
C ALA A 240 -14.86 21.70 23.83
N VAL A 241 -15.97 22.04 23.16
CA VAL A 241 -17.12 22.69 23.81
C VAL A 241 -17.76 21.79 24.89
N LEU A 242 -17.87 20.48 24.63
CA LEU A 242 -18.31 19.50 25.63
C LEU A 242 -17.43 19.51 26.89
N ALA A 243 -16.11 19.56 26.71
CA ALA A 243 -15.16 19.64 27.82
C ALA A 243 -15.33 20.95 28.62
N ASP A 244 -15.47 22.08 27.94
CA ASP A 244 -15.66 23.39 28.58
C ASP A 244 -16.98 23.44 29.37
N LEU A 245 -18.08 22.95 28.79
CA LEU A 245 -19.38 22.89 29.47
C LEU A 245 -19.36 21.93 30.67
N ALA A 246 -18.65 20.81 30.57
CA ALA A 246 -18.46 19.89 31.69
C ALA A 246 -17.66 20.54 32.83
N ALA A 247 -16.62 21.33 32.51
CA ALA A 247 -15.85 22.07 33.50
C ALA A 247 -16.69 23.17 34.19
N VAL A 248 -17.51 23.90 33.42
CA VAL A 248 -18.48 24.86 33.97
C VAL A 248 -19.48 24.17 34.89
N ARG A 249 -20.02 23.02 34.47
CA ARG A 249 -20.98 22.23 35.24
C ARG A 249 -20.40 21.76 36.59
N PHE A 250 -19.14 21.33 36.59
CA PHE A 250 -18.44 20.89 37.80
C PHE A 250 -18.14 22.04 38.77
N SER A 251 -17.93 23.25 38.24
CA SER A 251 -17.54 24.45 39.02
C SER A 251 -18.72 25.17 39.68
N LEU A 252 -19.96 24.69 39.53
CA LEU A 252 -21.14 25.32 40.13
C LEU A 252 -21.13 25.22 41.67
N PRO A 253 -21.31 26.33 42.41
CA PRO A 253 -21.31 26.34 43.87
C PRO A 253 -22.56 25.67 44.46
N ASN A 254 -22.40 25.01 45.61
CA ASN A 254 -23.47 24.30 46.36
C ASN A 254 -24.17 23.15 45.61
N GLU A 255 -23.57 22.66 44.52
CA GLU A 255 -24.00 21.41 43.88
C GLU A 255 -23.47 20.19 44.64
N PRO A 256 -24.27 19.12 44.83
CA PRO A 256 -23.75 17.86 45.33
C PRO A 256 -22.77 17.29 44.31
N GLN A 257 -21.47 17.45 44.58
CA GLN A 257 -20.42 16.92 43.74
C GLN A 257 -20.56 15.39 43.68
N PRO A 258 -20.63 14.78 42.50
CA PRO A 258 -20.51 13.33 42.41
C PRO A 258 -19.14 12.95 43.02
N PRO A 259 -19.05 11.89 43.84
CA PRO A 259 -17.77 11.46 44.40
C PRO A 259 -16.73 11.32 43.27
N GLN A 260 -15.46 11.68 43.48
CA GLN A 260 -14.44 11.61 42.41
C GLN A 260 -14.38 10.22 41.74
N ALA A 261 -14.59 9.15 42.52
CA ALA A 261 -14.72 7.78 42.04
C ALA A 261 -15.87 7.56 41.03
N TRP A 262 -16.89 8.40 41.03
CA TRP A 262 -18.02 8.40 40.09
C TRP A 262 -17.64 9.05 38.75
N VAL A 263 -16.82 10.10 38.77
CA VAL A 263 -16.30 10.76 37.56
C VAL A 263 -15.25 9.86 36.88
N ASP A 264 -14.36 9.27 37.67
CA ASP A 264 -13.38 8.30 37.20
C ASP A 264 -14.08 7.06 36.60
N SER A 265 -15.15 6.58 37.26
CA SER A 265 -15.96 5.47 36.78
C SER A 265 -16.79 5.80 35.53
N LEU A 266 -17.25 7.05 35.34
CA LEU A 266 -17.95 7.48 34.11
C LEU A 266 -17.00 7.52 32.89
N MET A 267 -15.78 8.01 33.09
CA MET A 267 -14.74 8.02 32.07
C MET A 267 -14.22 6.61 31.76
N GLU A 268 -14.04 5.77 32.78
CA GLU A 268 -13.73 4.34 32.62
C GLU A 268 -14.88 3.57 31.96
N THR A 269 -16.15 3.90 32.24
CA THR A 269 -17.31 3.23 31.62
C THR A 269 -17.45 3.61 30.15
N LYS A 270 -17.14 4.84 29.76
CA LYS A 270 -17.14 5.29 28.36
C LYS A 270 -15.96 4.71 27.56
N ALA A 271 -14.79 4.60 28.20
CA ALA A 271 -13.64 3.88 27.67
C ALA A 271 -13.92 2.37 27.55
N MET A 272 -14.53 1.75 28.58
CA MET A 272 -14.95 0.35 28.57
C MET A 272 -16.06 0.06 27.57
N LEU A 273 -16.99 0.99 27.30
CA LEU A 273 -18.05 0.83 26.30
C LEU A 273 -17.50 0.89 24.87
N SER A 274 -16.58 1.82 24.62
CA SER A 274 -15.84 1.89 23.35
C SER A 274 -14.97 0.65 23.15
N GLN A 275 -14.32 0.19 24.23
CA GLN A 275 -13.55 -1.04 24.25
C GLN A 275 -14.43 -2.29 24.09
N LEU A 276 -15.59 -2.37 24.74
CA LEU A 276 -16.55 -3.48 24.61
C LEU A 276 -17.19 -3.52 23.23
N GLN A 277 -17.47 -2.40 22.57
CA GLN A 277 -17.94 -2.33 21.18
C GLN A 277 -16.85 -2.82 20.20
N THR A 278 -15.59 -2.52 20.50
CA THR A 278 -14.44 -2.95 19.70
C THR A 278 -14.12 -4.43 19.94
N GLU A 279 -14.20 -4.90 21.20
CA GLU A 279 -13.98 -6.29 21.59
C GLU A 279 -15.13 -7.20 21.16
N THR A 280 -16.40 -6.77 21.22
CA THR A 280 -17.54 -7.58 20.71
C THR A 280 -17.53 -7.77 19.20
N ARG A 281 -16.88 -6.88 18.42
CA ARG A 281 -16.57 -7.14 17.00
C ARG A 281 -15.50 -8.22 16.83
N ASN A 282 -14.64 -8.43 17.83
CA ASN A 282 -13.47 -9.32 17.76
C ASN A 282 -13.61 -10.64 18.55
N VAL A 283 -14.73 -10.90 19.24
CA VAL A 283 -14.96 -12.18 19.93
C VAL A 283 -15.36 -13.27 18.92
N GLN A 284 -14.48 -14.27 18.76
CA GLN A 284 -14.80 -15.52 18.08
C GLN A 284 -15.77 -16.36 18.92
N ILE A 285 -17.06 -16.34 18.54
CA ILE A 285 -18.07 -17.24 19.08
C ILE A 285 -18.24 -18.36 18.05
N THR A 286 -17.85 -19.59 18.39
CA THR A 286 -18.02 -20.77 17.52
C THR A 286 -19.30 -21.52 17.88
N GLY A 287 -20.17 -21.74 16.88
CA GLY A 287 -21.42 -22.51 17.01
C GLY A 287 -22.50 -22.01 16.05
N ALA A 288 -23.46 -22.86 15.68
CA ALA A 288 -24.50 -22.56 14.69
C ALA A 288 -25.40 -21.35 15.06
N ASP A 289 -25.54 -21.04 16.35
CA ASP A 289 -26.40 -19.96 16.87
C ASP A 289 -25.61 -18.71 17.31
N ALA A 290 -24.30 -18.66 17.03
CA ALA A 290 -23.39 -17.60 17.48
C ALA A 290 -23.77 -16.20 17.01
N ALA A 291 -24.28 -16.07 15.78
CA ALA A 291 -24.76 -14.81 15.25
C ALA A 291 -26.05 -14.34 15.95
N GLN A 292 -26.95 -15.26 16.30
CA GLN A 292 -28.23 -14.97 16.93
C GLN A 292 -28.07 -14.54 18.39
N VAL A 293 -27.11 -15.13 19.11
CA VAL A 293 -26.73 -14.74 20.48
C VAL A 293 -26.02 -13.37 20.50
N ARG A 294 -25.12 -13.12 19.53
CA ARG A 294 -24.43 -11.83 19.37
C ARG A 294 -25.42 -10.69 19.10
N ASP A 295 -26.34 -10.92 18.17
CA ASP A 295 -27.37 -9.97 17.76
C ASP A 295 -28.45 -9.79 18.85
N GLY A 296 -28.70 -10.84 19.65
CA GLY A 296 -29.56 -10.79 20.85
C GLY A 296 -28.97 -9.96 22.00
N LEU A 297 -27.66 -10.05 22.24
CA LEU A 297 -26.96 -9.26 23.26
C LEU A 297 -26.87 -7.78 22.88
N VAL A 298 -26.59 -7.46 21.63
CA VAL A 298 -26.61 -6.07 21.11
C VAL A 298 -28.01 -5.48 21.26
N ARG A 299 -29.06 -6.21 20.83
CA ARG A 299 -30.46 -5.77 21.01
C ARG A 299 -30.87 -5.61 22.47
N LEU A 300 -30.37 -6.46 23.37
CA LEU A 300 -30.66 -6.36 24.81
C LEU A 300 -30.03 -5.08 25.39
N VAL A 301 -28.76 -4.82 25.07
CA VAL A 301 -28.04 -3.62 25.50
C VAL A 301 -28.72 -2.36 24.94
N ASP A 302 -29.05 -2.35 23.64
CA ASP A 302 -29.72 -1.22 23.00
C ASP A 302 -31.14 -0.99 23.55
N SER A 303 -31.90 -2.06 23.84
CA SER A 303 -33.25 -1.98 24.41
C SER A 303 -33.25 -1.50 25.86
N VAL A 304 -32.27 -1.91 26.66
CA VAL A 304 -32.07 -1.42 28.03
C VAL A 304 -31.60 0.04 28.01
N GLN A 305 -30.66 0.40 27.13
CA GLN A 305 -30.19 1.78 26.92
C GLN A 305 -31.33 2.73 26.52
N PHE A 306 -32.11 2.35 25.51
CA PHE A 306 -33.25 3.12 25.00
C PHE A 306 -34.34 3.31 26.07
N LYS A 307 -34.61 2.28 26.89
CA LYS A 307 -35.60 2.38 27.97
C LYS A 307 -35.08 3.18 29.16
N LEU A 308 -33.80 3.10 29.51
CA LEU A 308 -33.18 3.94 30.55
C LEU A 308 -33.23 5.43 30.18
N GLN A 309 -33.09 5.76 28.90
CA GLN A 309 -33.24 7.13 28.37
C GLN A 309 -34.68 7.68 28.42
N SER A 310 -35.68 6.83 28.62
CA SER A 310 -37.10 7.24 28.69
C SER A 310 -37.58 7.65 30.10
N PHE A 311 -36.74 7.48 31.13
CA PHE A 311 -37.06 7.91 32.48
C PHE A 311 -36.69 9.38 32.72
N ALA A 312 -37.54 10.11 33.44
CA ALA A 312 -37.42 11.56 33.65
C ALA A 312 -36.24 11.98 34.54
N GLN A 313 -35.52 11.04 35.15
CA GLN A 313 -34.28 11.27 35.91
C GLN A 313 -33.15 10.38 35.39
N PRO A 314 -31.89 10.85 35.39
CA PRO A 314 -30.78 10.11 34.81
C PRO A 314 -30.49 8.85 35.64
N LEU A 315 -30.76 7.70 35.02
CA LEU A 315 -30.36 6.39 35.53
C LEU A 315 -29.05 5.98 34.87
N THR A 316 -28.00 5.81 35.66
CA THR A 316 -26.71 5.32 35.20
C THR A 316 -26.58 3.82 35.49
N LEU A 317 -26.31 3.04 34.45
CA LEU A 317 -25.89 1.66 34.59
C LEU A 317 -24.44 1.67 35.10
N VAL A 318 -24.24 1.33 36.37
CA VAL A 318 -22.93 1.43 37.04
C VAL A 318 -22.08 0.19 36.81
N GLN A 319 -22.72 -0.96 36.55
CA GLN A 319 -21.99 -2.19 36.26
C GLN A 319 -22.86 -3.16 35.47
N ALA A 320 -22.37 -3.65 34.34
CA ALA A 320 -22.90 -4.83 33.66
C ALA A 320 -21.78 -5.86 33.58
N ARG A 321 -21.92 -6.97 34.32
CA ARG A 321 -20.94 -8.06 34.31
C ARG A 321 -21.60 -9.34 33.84
N LEU A 322 -21.13 -9.89 32.72
CA LEU A 322 -21.44 -11.23 32.29
C LEU A 322 -20.35 -12.16 32.84
N GLN A 323 -20.70 -13.05 33.77
CA GLN A 323 -19.79 -14.11 34.23
C GLN A 323 -20.22 -15.45 33.61
N LEU A 324 -19.38 -15.97 32.73
CA LEU A 324 -19.45 -17.33 32.20
C LEU A 324 -18.53 -18.21 33.06
N THR A 325 -19.05 -18.80 34.12
CA THR A 325 -18.30 -19.83 34.86
C THR A 325 -18.51 -21.19 34.17
N GLN A 326 -17.41 -21.92 33.95
CA GLN A 326 -17.38 -23.12 33.09
C GLN A 326 -18.33 -24.25 33.52
N TYR A 327 -18.98 -24.18 34.68
CA TYR A 327 -19.95 -25.16 35.12
C TYR A 327 -21.12 -24.47 35.87
N THR A 328 -22.33 -24.66 35.32
CA THR A 328 -23.67 -24.67 35.96
C THR A 328 -24.47 -23.40 36.31
N ARG A 329 -24.18 -22.21 35.77
CA ARG A 329 -25.19 -21.15 35.47
C ARG A 329 -24.52 -19.90 34.89
N ASN A 330 -25.02 -19.42 33.76
CA ASN A 330 -24.65 -18.11 33.23
C ASN A 330 -25.39 -17.05 34.08
N LEU A 331 -24.64 -16.23 34.82
CA LEU A 331 -25.22 -15.14 35.61
C LEU A 331 -24.88 -13.81 34.95
N LEU A 332 -25.90 -13.11 34.44
CA LEU A 332 -25.77 -11.70 34.06
C LEU A 332 -26.20 -10.85 35.26
N GLN A 333 -25.28 -10.03 35.76
CA GLN A 333 -25.56 -9.12 36.86
C GLN A 333 -25.62 -7.68 36.33
N LEU A 334 -26.80 -7.06 36.43
CA LEU A 334 -27.02 -5.65 36.12
C LEU A 334 -27.11 -4.85 37.42
N ARG A 335 -26.19 -3.91 37.62
CA ARG A 335 -26.19 -3.00 38.76
C ARG A 335 -26.50 -1.59 38.28
N ILE A 336 -27.71 -1.14 38.54
CA ILE A 336 -28.20 0.19 38.18
C ILE A 336 -28.12 1.07 39.43
N LYS A 337 -27.50 2.25 39.35
CA LYS A 337 -27.60 3.26 40.41
C LYS A 337 -28.14 4.56 39.82
N GLY A 338 -29.20 5.07 40.43
CA GLY A 338 -29.78 6.37 40.11
C GLY A 338 -30.95 6.69 41.03
N GLN A 339 -31.42 7.94 41.00
CA GLN A 339 -32.59 8.38 41.75
C GLN A 339 -33.86 7.83 41.08
N ILE A 340 -34.43 6.76 41.63
CA ILE A 340 -35.71 6.21 41.16
C ILE A 340 -36.68 6.03 42.30
N SER A 341 -37.95 6.30 42.02
CA SER A 341 -39.03 5.91 42.92
C SER A 341 -39.08 4.38 43.02
N LYS A 342 -39.56 3.85 44.15
CA LYS A 342 -39.72 2.39 44.33
C LYS A 342 -40.61 1.78 43.23
N ALA A 343 -41.65 2.50 42.80
CA ALA A 343 -42.55 2.07 41.74
C ALA A 343 -41.86 2.01 40.35
N ASP A 344 -40.93 2.92 40.07
CA ASP A 344 -40.16 2.92 38.83
C ASP A 344 -39.05 1.86 38.84
N CYS A 345 -38.47 1.58 40.01
CA CYS A 345 -37.58 0.44 40.23
C CYS A 345 -38.30 -0.89 39.95
N ASP A 346 -39.50 -1.07 40.52
CA ASP A 346 -40.31 -2.28 40.32
C ASP A 346 -40.75 -2.43 38.83
N ARG A 347 -41.02 -1.32 38.14
CA ARG A 347 -41.26 -1.30 36.68
C ARG A 347 -40.03 -1.69 35.87
N LEU A 348 -38.85 -1.17 36.19
CA LEU A 348 -37.59 -1.52 35.53
C LEU A 348 -37.24 -3.00 35.72
N VAL A 349 -37.44 -3.52 36.93
CA VAL A 349 -37.28 -4.95 37.25
C VAL A 349 -38.23 -5.79 36.40
N GLY A 350 -39.51 -5.41 36.27
CA GLY A 350 -40.48 -6.09 35.41
C GLY A 350 -40.14 -6.02 33.91
N LEU A 351 -39.65 -4.88 33.43
CA LEU A 351 -39.24 -4.69 32.03
C LEU A 351 -37.98 -5.48 31.68
N ALA A 352 -37.00 -5.52 32.59
CA ALA A 352 -35.80 -6.33 32.44
C ALA A 352 -36.17 -7.82 32.44
N ALA A 353 -37.01 -8.27 33.39
CA ALA A 353 -37.50 -9.64 33.45
C ALA A 353 -38.22 -10.09 32.15
N ASN A 354 -39.04 -9.22 31.57
CA ASN A 354 -39.71 -9.47 30.27
C ASN A 354 -38.71 -9.51 29.10
N ALA A 355 -37.71 -8.63 29.08
CA ALA A 355 -36.67 -8.63 28.05
C ALA A 355 -35.81 -9.89 28.13
N PHE A 356 -35.46 -10.35 29.34
CA PHE A 356 -34.73 -11.59 29.58
C PHE A 356 -35.51 -12.83 29.13
N THR A 357 -36.80 -12.88 29.41
CA THR A 357 -37.66 -14.00 28.98
C THR A 357 -37.86 -14.05 27.47
N GLN A 358 -37.91 -12.90 26.77
CA GLN A 358 -37.99 -12.85 25.30
C GLN A 358 -36.75 -13.43 24.60
N VAL A 359 -35.61 -13.49 25.29
CA VAL A 359 -34.36 -14.09 24.79
C VAL A 359 -34.00 -15.41 25.50
N GLY A 360 -34.95 -16.02 26.23
CA GLY A 360 -34.79 -17.35 26.83
C GLY A 360 -33.96 -17.41 28.12
N LEU A 361 -33.75 -16.29 28.81
CA LEU A 361 -32.97 -16.20 30.05
C LEU A 361 -33.88 -16.13 31.30
N VAL A 362 -33.46 -16.78 32.39
CA VAL A 362 -34.19 -16.82 33.68
C VAL A 362 -33.72 -15.70 34.60
N TYR A 363 -34.66 -14.89 35.09
CA TYR A 363 -34.38 -13.73 35.95
C TYR A 363 -34.50 -14.06 37.46
N TYR A 364 -33.55 -13.56 38.27
CA TYR A 364 -33.56 -13.66 39.74
C TYR A 364 -33.33 -12.27 40.38
N GLN A 365 -34.22 -11.85 41.29
CA GLN A 365 -34.16 -10.54 41.96
C GLN A 365 -33.38 -10.61 43.29
N HIS A 366 -32.63 -9.56 43.63
CA HIS A 366 -32.00 -9.39 44.95
C HIS A 366 -32.43 -8.04 45.57
N PRO A 367 -32.89 -7.98 46.85
CA PRO A 367 -33.46 -6.76 47.43
C PRO A 367 -32.41 -5.97 48.26
N ALA A 368 -32.07 -4.76 47.84
CA ALA A 368 -31.47 -3.74 48.70
C ALA A 368 -31.72 -2.34 48.11
N TRP A 369 -32.47 -1.51 48.83
CA TRP A 369 -32.77 -0.10 48.48
C TRP A 369 -32.17 0.79 49.58
N GLU A 370 -31.43 1.83 49.18
CA GLU A 370 -30.84 2.84 50.07
C GLU A 370 -31.33 4.25 49.67
N PRO A 371 -31.41 5.21 50.62
CA PRO A 371 -32.09 6.49 50.43
C PRO A 371 -31.37 7.46 49.47
N GLY A 372 -32.15 8.28 48.77
CA GLY A 372 -31.74 9.06 47.60
C GLY A 372 -30.80 10.25 47.85
N LEU A 373 -29.92 10.49 46.86
CA LEU A 373 -29.07 11.68 46.72
C LEU A 373 -29.87 13.01 46.61
N PRO A 374 -29.27 14.18 46.88
CA PRO A 374 -29.92 15.47 46.65
C PRO A 374 -30.06 15.79 45.14
N GLN A 375 -31.14 16.50 44.76
CA GLN A 375 -31.42 16.91 43.38
C GLN A 375 -30.48 18.06 42.93
N PRO A 376 -30.03 18.08 41.66
CA PRO A 376 -29.23 19.17 41.10
C PRO A 376 -30.04 20.47 41.00
N SER A 377 -29.38 21.63 40.98
CA SER A 377 -30.06 22.90 40.75
C SER A 377 -30.67 22.98 39.34
N ALA A 378 -31.58 23.94 39.13
CA ALA A 378 -32.20 24.16 37.81
C ALA A 378 -31.16 24.49 36.72
N VAL A 379 -30.12 25.25 37.06
CA VAL A 379 -29.02 25.64 36.16
C VAL A 379 -28.17 24.43 35.78
N ALA A 380 -27.83 23.61 36.77
CA ALA A 380 -27.16 22.33 36.60
C ALA A 380 -27.93 21.39 35.67
N ALA A 381 -29.24 21.23 35.89
CA ALA A 381 -30.10 20.40 35.06
C ALA A 381 -30.24 20.93 33.62
N GLN A 382 -30.13 22.24 33.40
CA GLN A 382 -30.12 22.84 32.07
C GLN A 382 -28.79 22.54 31.34
N LEU A 383 -27.64 22.73 32.02
CA LEU A 383 -26.34 22.36 31.45
C LEU A 383 -26.24 20.87 31.13
N ASP A 384 -26.75 19.98 32.00
CA ASP A 384 -26.75 18.54 31.76
C ASP A 384 -27.55 18.18 30.48
N LYS A 385 -28.65 18.89 30.21
CA LYS A 385 -29.42 18.73 28.96
C LYS A 385 -28.66 19.22 27.73
N ALA A 386 -27.96 20.35 27.83
CA ALA A 386 -27.14 20.87 26.74
C ALA A 386 -25.96 19.93 26.42
N ILE A 387 -25.27 19.44 27.45
CA ILE A 387 -24.19 18.46 27.34
C ILE A 387 -24.69 17.14 26.72
N ALA A 388 -25.86 16.64 27.14
CA ALA A 388 -26.45 15.43 26.55
C ALA A 388 -26.75 15.61 25.05
N ALA A 389 -27.35 16.73 24.66
CA ALA A 389 -27.63 17.02 23.25
C ALA A 389 -26.34 17.12 22.43
N LEU A 390 -25.31 17.80 22.93
CA LEU A 390 -24.00 17.87 22.26
C LEU A 390 -23.28 16.53 22.19
N HIS A 391 -23.43 15.66 23.19
CA HIS A 391 -22.88 14.32 23.13
C HIS A 391 -23.51 13.48 22.02
N GLU A 392 -24.82 13.59 21.80
CA GLU A 392 -25.48 12.94 20.66
C GLU A 392 -25.02 13.54 19.32
N ALA A 393 -24.84 14.86 19.24
CA ALA A 393 -24.35 15.55 18.05
C ALA A 393 -22.88 15.23 17.70
N ALA A 394 -22.06 14.95 18.72
CA ALA A 394 -20.64 14.62 18.58
C ALA A 394 -20.38 13.14 18.24
N ASP A 395 -21.42 12.32 18.06
CA ASP A 395 -21.27 10.94 17.60
C ASP A 395 -21.19 10.90 16.05
N PRO A 396 -20.02 10.49 15.47
CA PRO A 396 -19.81 10.44 14.04
C PRO A 396 -20.83 9.58 13.28
N ALA A 397 -21.46 8.60 13.94
CA ALA A 397 -22.45 7.71 13.33
C ALA A 397 -23.72 8.42 12.84
N TRP A 398 -23.93 9.68 13.26
CA TRP A 398 -25.07 10.51 12.84
C TRP A 398 -24.80 11.40 11.64
N TRP A 399 -23.56 11.62 11.22
CA TRP A 399 -23.28 12.55 10.11
C TRP A 399 -22.24 12.02 9.12
N THR A 400 -21.58 10.91 9.44
CA THR A 400 -20.60 10.24 8.59
C THR A 400 -20.83 8.73 8.58
N ASP A 401 -20.62 8.07 7.45
CA ASP A 401 -20.26 6.65 7.41
C ASP A 401 -18.80 6.50 6.94
N ALA A 402 -18.33 5.26 6.81
CA ALA A 402 -16.94 4.98 6.44
C ALA A 402 -16.50 5.67 5.13
N ASN A 403 -17.44 6.08 4.26
CA ASN A 403 -17.14 6.60 2.94
C ASN A 403 -17.87 7.91 2.57
N HIS A 404 -18.91 8.38 3.29
CA HIS A 404 -19.72 9.55 2.89
C HIS A 404 -20.36 10.34 4.05
N LEU A 405 -20.79 11.57 3.76
CA LEU A 405 -21.68 12.36 4.62
C LEU A 405 -23.12 11.79 4.60
N LEU A 406 -23.71 11.53 5.76
CA LEU A 406 -25.03 10.89 5.86
C LEU A 406 -26.19 11.88 5.67
N ARG A 407 -26.86 11.80 4.50
CA ARG A 407 -27.98 12.67 4.09
C ARG A 407 -29.14 12.80 5.08
N TYR A 408 -29.63 11.70 5.62
CA TYR A 408 -30.81 11.73 6.50
C TYR A 408 -30.49 11.91 7.98
N LYS A 409 -29.29 11.51 8.40
CA LYS A 409 -28.91 11.58 9.81
C LYS A 409 -28.23 12.91 10.18
N GLY A 410 -27.54 13.57 9.25
CA GLY A 410 -26.87 14.85 9.52
C GLY A 410 -27.81 15.93 10.03
N ARG A 411 -29.07 15.95 9.56
CA ARG A 411 -30.11 16.87 10.06
C ARG A 411 -30.34 16.76 11.58
N TYR A 412 -30.23 15.55 12.13
CA TYR A 412 -30.39 15.29 13.57
C TYR A 412 -29.30 15.98 14.39
N VAL A 413 -28.07 16.05 13.86
CA VAL A 413 -26.92 16.69 14.51
C VAL A 413 -27.17 18.19 14.70
N PHE A 414 -27.55 18.90 13.63
CA PHE A 414 -27.96 20.31 13.71
C PHE A 414 -29.12 20.54 14.68
N ASP A 415 -30.11 19.63 14.73
CA ASP A 415 -31.22 19.74 15.67
C ASP A 415 -30.77 19.63 17.14
N ARG A 416 -29.86 18.70 17.44
CA ARG A 416 -29.30 18.55 18.78
C ARG A 416 -28.43 19.73 19.18
N GLU A 417 -27.61 20.25 18.27
CA GLU A 417 -26.80 21.44 18.52
C GLU A 417 -27.65 22.69 18.71
N GLN A 418 -28.71 22.83 17.93
CA GLN A 418 -29.64 23.93 18.11
C GLN A 418 -30.34 23.86 19.48
N GLU A 419 -30.72 22.67 19.96
CA GLU A 419 -31.27 22.49 21.31
C GLU A 419 -30.25 22.87 22.40
N ALA A 420 -28.99 22.47 22.26
CA ALA A 420 -27.94 22.87 23.19
C ALA A 420 -27.75 24.40 23.20
N VAL A 421 -27.63 25.03 22.02
CA VAL A 421 -27.44 26.48 21.90
C VAL A 421 -28.64 27.26 22.43
N LYS A 422 -29.88 26.79 22.22
CA LYS A 422 -31.09 27.39 22.84
C LYS A 422 -30.99 27.42 24.36
N ILE A 423 -30.45 26.36 24.98
CA ILE A 423 -30.26 26.31 26.44
C ILE A 423 -29.17 27.30 26.86
N LEU A 424 -28.02 27.31 26.18
CA LEU A 424 -26.91 28.21 26.49
C LEU A 424 -27.31 29.68 26.36
N VAL A 425 -28.04 30.05 25.31
CA VAL A 425 -28.54 31.42 25.12
C VAL A 425 -29.51 31.84 26.22
N ARG A 426 -30.40 30.94 26.68
CA ARG A 426 -31.29 31.23 27.81
C ARG A 426 -30.52 31.46 29.10
N LEU A 427 -29.47 30.67 29.34
CA LEU A 427 -28.57 30.87 30.48
C LEU A 427 -27.85 32.22 30.38
N ILE A 428 -27.26 32.56 29.23
CA ILE A 428 -26.61 33.87 29.01
C ILE A 428 -27.55 35.06 29.33
N GLN A 429 -28.84 34.93 29.02
CA GLN A 429 -29.85 35.96 29.30
C GLN A 429 -30.29 36.02 30.77
N ASP A 430 -30.07 34.94 31.53
CA ASP A 430 -30.40 34.83 32.95
C ASP A 430 -29.21 35.27 33.83
N ALA A 431 -29.21 36.55 34.21
CA ALA A 431 -28.17 37.12 35.08
C ALA A 431 -28.21 36.61 36.54
N THR A 432 -29.13 35.71 36.90
CA THR A 432 -29.29 35.24 38.29
C THR A 432 -28.42 34.04 38.66
N HIS A 433 -27.77 33.42 37.67
CA HIS A 433 -26.94 32.24 37.87
C HIS A 433 -25.44 32.59 38.02
N PRO A 434 -24.60 31.71 38.62
CA PRO A 434 -23.20 32.04 38.92
C PRO A 434 -22.22 31.88 37.72
N ILE A 435 -22.69 31.43 36.57
CA ILE A 435 -21.83 31.19 35.39
C ILE A 435 -21.53 32.52 34.67
N ALA A 436 -20.26 32.74 34.32
CA ALA A 436 -19.85 33.91 33.56
C ALA A 436 -20.42 33.87 32.11
N PRO A 437 -21.12 34.91 31.64
CA PRO A 437 -21.78 34.90 30.32
C PRO A 437 -20.83 34.74 29.13
N ASP A 438 -19.60 35.21 29.25
CA ASP A 438 -18.54 35.13 28.24
C ASP A 438 -18.11 33.68 27.95
N VAL A 439 -18.05 32.82 28.97
CA VAL A 439 -17.73 31.40 28.81
C VAL A 439 -18.80 30.68 28.00
N LEU A 440 -20.08 30.94 28.31
CA LEU A 440 -21.20 30.37 27.57
C LEU A 440 -21.28 30.94 26.15
N GLN A 441 -21.00 32.23 25.96
CA GLN A 441 -20.96 32.86 24.64
C GLN A 441 -19.86 32.26 23.76
N SER A 442 -18.65 32.04 24.31
CA SER A 442 -17.56 31.36 23.61
C SER A 442 -17.95 29.94 23.14
N CYS A 443 -18.66 29.18 23.98
CA CYS A 443 -19.20 27.87 23.60
C CYS A 443 -20.18 27.97 22.44
N VAL A 444 -21.10 28.94 22.49
CA VAL A 444 -22.08 29.20 21.43
C VAL A 444 -21.40 29.58 20.11
N ASP A 445 -20.46 30.53 20.12
CA ASP A 445 -19.78 31.00 18.92
C ASP A 445 -19.00 29.88 18.23
N ARG A 446 -18.37 29.00 19.02
CA ARG A 446 -17.66 27.83 18.50
C ARG A 446 -18.60 26.81 17.87
N LEU A 447 -19.76 26.52 18.49
CA LEU A 447 -20.77 25.63 17.90
C LEU A 447 -21.33 26.21 16.59
N VAL A 448 -21.60 27.51 16.54
CA VAL A 448 -22.04 28.20 15.31
C VAL A 448 -20.98 28.08 14.21
N ALA A 449 -19.69 28.21 14.54
CA ALA A 449 -18.60 28.04 13.58
C ALA A 449 -18.48 26.59 13.08
N ALA A 450 -18.67 25.59 13.95
CA ALA A 450 -18.62 24.18 13.59
C ALA A 450 -19.74 23.78 12.61
N ASP A 451 -20.95 24.30 12.81
CA ASP A 451 -22.10 24.02 11.94
C ASP A 451 -22.05 24.79 10.62
N ARG A 452 -21.52 26.02 10.66
CA ARG A 452 -21.19 26.77 9.44
C ARG A 452 -20.22 25.98 8.57
N LEU A 453 -19.17 25.43 9.17
CA LEU A 453 -18.16 24.62 8.47
C LEU A 453 -18.77 23.37 7.84
N LEU A 454 -19.64 22.65 8.57
CA LEU A 454 -20.36 21.50 8.01
C LEU A 454 -21.21 21.91 6.82
N ALA A 455 -22.01 22.99 6.95
CA ALA A 455 -22.88 23.47 5.88
C ALA A 455 -22.09 23.93 4.64
N SER A 456 -20.96 24.63 4.81
CA SER A 456 -20.12 25.04 3.68
C SER A 456 -19.50 23.84 2.97
N VAL A 457 -19.03 22.85 3.72
CA VAL A 457 -18.51 21.60 3.16
C VAL A 457 -19.58 20.85 2.38
N ALA A 458 -20.81 20.74 2.88
CA ALA A 458 -21.87 20.11 2.07
C ALA A 458 -22.14 20.87 0.75
N ILE A 459 -22.08 22.21 0.76
CA ILE A 459 -22.31 23.04 -0.44
C ILE A 459 -21.21 22.84 -1.47
N GLU A 460 -19.96 22.88 -1.04
CA GLU A 460 -18.81 22.64 -1.91
C GLU A 460 -18.89 21.22 -2.52
N ASP A 461 -19.29 20.21 -1.74
CA ASP A 461 -19.45 18.82 -2.20
C ASP A 461 -20.49 18.75 -3.33
N ALA A 462 -21.63 19.41 -3.12
CA ALA A 462 -22.69 19.51 -4.09
C ALA A 462 -22.25 20.22 -5.38
N MET A 463 -21.36 21.21 -5.27
CA MET A 463 -20.80 21.93 -6.42
C MET A 463 -19.85 21.03 -7.22
N ALA A 464 -18.91 20.36 -6.56
CA ALA A 464 -17.95 19.46 -7.20
C ALA A 464 -18.62 18.26 -7.88
N SER A 465 -19.71 17.76 -7.27
CA SER A 465 -20.53 16.67 -7.80
C SER A 465 -21.43 17.08 -8.99
N GLY A 466 -21.41 18.35 -9.42
CA GLY A 466 -22.27 18.84 -10.50
C GLY A 466 -23.75 18.89 -10.13
N GLY A 467 -24.06 19.13 -8.85
CA GLY A 467 -25.43 19.23 -8.36
C GLY A 467 -26.25 20.33 -9.06
N PRO A 468 -27.59 20.27 -9.00
CA PRO A 468 -28.46 21.21 -9.69
C PRO A 468 -28.20 22.67 -9.27
N PRO A 469 -27.90 23.59 -10.22
CA PRO A 469 -27.47 24.96 -9.91
C PRO A 469 -28.45 25.75 -9.04
N ASN A 470 -29.76 25.53 -9.20
CA ASN A 470 -30.78 26.20 -8.40
C ASN A 470 -30.74 25.77 -6.92
N ARG A 471 -30.42 24.50 -6.61
CA ARG A 471 -30.32 24.02 -5.23
C ARG A 471 -29.02 24.46 -4.59
N ILE A 472 -27.92 24.47 -5.35
CA ILE A 472 -26.64 25.01 -4.89
C ILE A 472 -26.79 26.50 -4.55
N GLN A 473 -27.38 27.29 -5.46
CA GLN A 473 -27.65 28.71 -5.19
C GLN A 473 -28.54 28.93 -3.98
N GLU A 474 -29.57 28.09 -3.79
CA GLU A 474 -30.39 28.13 -2.58
C GLU A 474 -29.57 27.82 -1.34
N ALA A 475 -28.73 26.78 -1.36
CA ALA A 475 -27.90 26.40 -0.23
C ALA A 475 -26.90 27.52 0.13
N GLN A 476 -26.23 28.11 -0.86
CA GLN A 476 -25.33 29.26 -0.69
C GLN A 476 -26.05 30.48 -0.11
N ARG A 477 -27.26 30.78 -0.58
CA ARG A 477 -28.08 31.87 -0.03
C ARG A 477 -28.39 31.64 1.45
N GLN A 478 -28.65 30.39 1.83
CA GLN A 478 -29.01 30.04 3.20
C GLN A 478 -27.78 30.06 4.11
N LEU A 479 -26.60 29.65 3.61
CA LEU A 479 -25.33 29.87 4.30
C LEU A 479 -25.09 31.36 4.58
N ALA A 480 -25.31 32.23 3.58
CA ALA A 480 -25.18 33.68 3.73
C ALA A 480 -26.22 34.28 4.72
N ASN A 481 -27.45 33.78 4.72
CA ASN A 481 -28.46 34.19 5.72
C ASN A 481 -28.05 33.78 7.14
N GLY A 482 -27.42 32.61 7.29
CA GLY A 482 -26.85 32.15 8.55
C GLY A 482 -25.72 33.05 9.04
N ASP A 483 -24.80 33.41 8.15
CA ASP A 483 -23.70 34.35 8.45
C ASP A 483 -24.25 35.71 8.93
N GLN A 484 -25.32 36.21 8.29
CA GLN A 484 -25.99 37.44 8.72
C GLN A 484 -26.71 37.30 10.06
N ALA A 485 -27.34 36.15 10.34
CA ALA A 485 -27.99 35.91 11.62
C ALA A 485 -26.96 35.85 12.76
N ALA A 486 -25.83 35.16 12.54
CA ALA A 486 -24.72 35.11 13.49
C ALA A 486 -24.16 36.51 13.77
N ALA A 487 -23.95 37.33 12.74
CA ALA A 487 -23.47 38.71 12.88
C ALA A 487 -24.43 39.63 13.65
N ARG A 488 -25.74 39.32 13.68
CA ARG A 488 -26.75 40.04 14.47
C ARG A 488 -26.89 39.54 15.91
N GLY A 489 -26.10 38.55 16.32
CA GLY A 489 -26.21 37.92 17.64
C GLY A 489 -27.41 36.97 17.77
N ASP A 490 -27.87 36.37 16.66
CA ASP A 490 -28.90 35.33 16.64
C ASP A 490 -28.29 33.95 16.27
N PRO A 491 -27.60 33.28 17.23
CA PRO A 491 -26.94 32.00 16.97
C PRO A 491 -27.93 30.86 16.69
N VAL A 492 -29.13 30.90 17.29
CA VAL A 492 -30.17 29.89 17.06
C VAL A 492 -30.73 29.98 15.65
N GLY A 493 -30.98 31.20 15.16
CA GLY A 493 -31.34 31.46 13.78
C GLY A 493 -30.23 31.07 12.81
N ALA A 494 -28.97 31.39 13.12
CA ALA A 494 -27.82 31.00 12.31
C ALA A 494 -27.74 29.48 12.10
N LEU A 495 -27.84 28.69 13.18
CA LEU A 495 -27.88 27.21 13.12
C LEU A 495 -29.05 26.70 12.27
N GLY A 496 -30.22 27.35 12.35
CA GLY A 496 -31.37 27.01 11.53
C GLY A 496 -31.10 27.22 10.02
N TYR A 497 -30.43 28.32 9.67
CA TYR A 497 -30.02 28.60 8.30
C TYR A 497 -28.93 27.64 7.81
N TYR A 498 -27.91 27.33 8.62
CA TYR A 498 -26.86 26.36 8.27
C TYR A 498 -27.43 24.95 8.09
N LYS A 499 -28.34 24.52 8.96
CA LYS A 499 -29.09 23.27 8.80
C LYS A 499 -29.81 23.21 7.45
N TYR A 500 -30.46 24.30 7.06
CA TYR A 500 -31.18 24.36 5.79
C TYR A 500 -30.24 24.41 4.58
N ALA A 501 -29.11 25.12 4.71
CA ALA A 501 -28.04 25.14 3.71
C ALA A 501 -27.47 23.73 3.49
N TRP A 502 -27.12 23.02 4.57
CA TRP A 502 -26.73 21.62 4.55
C TRP A 502 -27.78 20.75 3.87
N ASP A 503 -29.05 20.85 4.29
CA ASP A 503 -30.12 20.04 3.71
C ASP A 503 -30.27 20.27 2.20
N ARG A 504 -30.19 21.51 1.74
CA ARG A 504 -30.26 21.83 0.30
C ARG A 504 -29.06 21.30 -0.47
N ALA A 505 -27.87 21.41 0.10
CA ALA A 505 -26.64 20.95 -0.50
C ALA A 505 -26.56 19.41 -0.58
N VAL A 506 -26.85 18.70 0.51
CA VAL A 506 -26.82 17.23 0.52
C VAL A 506 -27.98 16.64 -0.29
N ASN A 507 -29.09 17.37 -0.45
CA ASN A 507 -30.13 17.00 -1.43
C ASN A 507 -29.75 17.35 -2.88
N ALA A 508 -28.67 18.09 -3.12
CA ALA A 508 -28.11 18.38 -4.44
C ALA A 508 -27.01 17.38 -4.84
N LEU A 509 -26.40 16.67 -3.90
CA LEU A 509 -25.55 15.50 -4.17
C LEU A 509 -26.35 14.41 -4.90
N LEU A 510 -25.85 13.99 -6.07
CA LEU A 510 -26.38 12.94 -6.98
C LEU A 510 -27.84 12.55 -6.69
N SER A 511 -28.78 13.39 -7.13
CA SER A 511 -30.20 13.09 -6.95
C SER A 511 -30.73 12.29 -8.14
N LEU A 512 -30.97 11.00 -7.92
CA LEU A 512 -31.86 10.18 -8.74
C LEU A 512 -33.30 10.36 -8.24
N ALA A 513 -34.16 10.99 -9.04
CA ALA A 513 -35.58 11.13 -8.71
C ALA A 513 -36.43 10.30 -9.68
N PRO A 514 -36.90 9.10 -9.27
CA PRO A 514 -37.81 8.31 -10.10
C PRO A 514 -39.24 8.87 -10.06
N GLN A 515 -39.78 9.18 -11.23
CA GLN A 515 -41.17 9.55 -11.46
C GLN A 515 -41.84 8.47 -12.33
N ARG A 516 -42.96 7.92 -11.86
CA ARG A 516 -43.74 6.97 -12.66
C ARG A 516 -44.58 7.75 -13.69
N LEU A 517 -44.46 7.38 -14.95
CA LEU A 517 -45.21 7.94 -16.06
C LEU A 517 -46.56 7.21 -16.23
N ALA A 518 -47.48 7.85 -16.95
CA ALA A 518 -48.84 7.33 -17.16
C ALA A 518 -48.88 6.03 -17.98
N ASP A 519 -47.85 5.78 -18.79
CA ASP A 519 -47.64 4.57 -19.58
C ASP A 519 -47.02 3.41 -18.78
N GLY A 520 -46.68 3.65 -17.50
CA GLY A 520 -46.05 2.67 -16.63
C GLY A 520 -44.52 2.73 -16.64
N HIS A 521 -43.88 3.54 -17.47
CA HIS A 521 -42.43 3.72 -17.41
C HIS A 521 -42.02 4.49 -16.15
N VAL A 522 -40.73 4.43 -15.80
CA VAL A 522 -40.15 5.27 -14.74
C VAL A 522 -39.13 6.21 -15.36
N GLN A 523 -39.38 7.50 -15.27
CA GLN A 523 -38.43 8.54 -15.64
C GLN A 523 -37.51 8.84 -14.45
N LEU A 524 -36.22 8.84 -14.66
CA LEU A 524 -35.18 9.21 -13.72
C LEU A 524 -34.63 10.57 -14.14
N SER A 525 -34.82 11.59 -13.32
CA SER A 525 -34.02 12.81 -13.43
C SER A 525 -32.67 12.56 -12.77
N ILE A 526 -31.61 12.70 -13.55
CA ILE A 526 -30.21 12.49 -13.17
C ILE A 526 -29.53 13.86 -13.20
N TRP A 527 -28.75 14.14 -12.17
CA TRP A 527 -27.93 15.34 -12.10
C TRP A 527 -26.49 14.94 -11.83
N GLY A 528 -25.57 15.43 -12.66
CA GLY A 528 -24.15 15.14 -12.57
C GLY A 528 -23.31 16.14 -13.35
N GLN A 529 -22.00 15.91 -13.41
CA GLN A 529 -21.04 16.75 -14.10
C GLN A 529 -21.41 16.93 -15.59
N PRO A 530 -21.51 18.19 -16.08
CA PRO A 530 -21.85 18.46 -17.47
C PRO A 530 -20.94 17.73 -18.45
N GLY A 531 -21.54 17.04 -19.42
CA GLY A 531 -20.82 16.29 -20.45
C GLY A 531 -20.40 14.86 -20.06
N VAL A 532 -20.53 14.49 -18.79
CA VAL A 532 -20.22 13.14 -18.31
C VAL A 532 -21.38 12.18 -18.59
N THR A 533 -21.03 10.98 -19.03
CA THR A 533 -21.97 9.88 -19.24
C THR A 533 -21.98 8.96 -18.04
N TYR A 534 -23.14 8.83 -17.40
CA TYR A 534 -23.34 7.96 -16.26
C TYR A 534 -23.98 6.65 -16.67
N THR A 535 -23.51 5.54 -16.12
CA THR A 535 -24.19 4.25 -16.26
C THR A 535 -25.28 4.15 -15.21
N VAL A 536 -26.51 3.88 -15.64
CA VAL A 536 -27.67 3.69 -14.78
C VAL A 536 -27.82 2.20 -14.53
N GLN A 537 -27.82 1.80 -13.25
CA GLN A 537 -28.10 0.43 -12.83
C GLN A 537 -29.43 0.35 -12.09
N ALA A 538 -30.13 -0.77 -12.27
CA ALA A 538 -31.30 -1.12 -11.49
C ALA A 538 -31.13 -2.44 -10.75
N SER A 539 -31.84 -2.59 -9.65
CA SER A 539 -31.86 -3.80 -8.82
C SER A 539 -33.27 -4.02 -8.27
N THR A 540 -33.64 -5.28 -8.02
CA THR A 540 -34.91 -5.63 -7.37
C THR A 540 -34.74 -5.91 -5.87
N ASN A 541 -33.52 -6.20 -5.41
CA ASN A 541 -33.24 -6.63 -4.04
C ASN A 541 -32.01 -5.97 -3.38
N LEU A 542 -31.44 -4.92 -3.98
CA LEU A 542 -30.20 -4.21 -3.59
C LEU A 542 -28.88 -5.01 -3.76
N VAL A 543 -28.94 -6.22 -4.32
CA VAL A 543 -27.77 -7.09 -4.56
C VAL A 543 -27.61 -7.39 -6.06
N ASP A 544 -28.72 -7.56 -6.77
CA ASP A 544 -28.80 -7.91 -8.20
C ASP A 544 -28.70 -6.67 -9.13
N TRP A 545 -27.62 -5.91 -9.04
CA TRP A 545 -27.44 -4.72 -9.87
C TRP A 545 -27.16 -5.09 -11.33
N VAL A 546 -27.98 -4.53 -12.24
CA VAL A 546 -27.87 -4.72 -13.69
C VAL A 546 -27.82 -3.37 -14.38
N ASP A 547 -26.92 -3.23 -15.37
CA ASP A 547 -26.86 -2.06 -16.24
C ASP A 547 -28.12 -1.99 -17.10
N ILE A 548 -28.88 -0.90 -16.96
CA ILE A 548 -30.12 -0.65 -17.72
C ILE A 548 -29.96 0.41 -18.80
N GLY A 549 -28.85 1.15 -18.79
CA GLY A 549 -28.47 2.06 -19.86
C GLY A 549 -27.54 3.17 -19.38
N THR A 550 -27.38 4.21 -20.20
CA THR A 550 -26.52 5.35 -19.89
C THR A 550 -27.28 6.66 -20.06
N ALA A 551 -26.87 7.68 -19.31
CA ALA A 551 -27.44 9.02 -19.37
C ALA A 551 -26.31 10.05 -19.38
N GLN A 552 -26.25 10.87 -20.43
CA GLN A 552 -25.28 11.93 -20.52
C GLN A 552 -25.86 13.22 -19.94
N ALA A 553 -25.17 13.77 -18.94
CA ALA A 553 -25.52 15.07 -18.35
C ALA A 553 -25.35 16.18 -19.40
N GLY A 554 -26.42 16.93 -19.64
CA GLY A 554 -26.43 18.08 -20.52
C GLY A 554 -25.58 19.25 -19.98
N PRO A 555 -25.53 20.38 -20.70
CA PRO A 555 -24.75 21.55 -20.31
C PRO A 555 -25.13 22.16 -18.95
N ASN A 556 -26.34 21.90 -18.47
CA ASN A 556 -26.86 22.30 -17.16
C ASN A 556 -26.67 21.22 -16.07
N GLY A 557 -25.98 20.12 -16.38
CA GLY A 557 -25.78 18.98 -15.49
C GLY A 557 -26.97 18.01 -15.43
N GLU A 558 -28.04 18.27 -16.18
CA GLU A 558 -29.27 17.46 -16.17
C GLU A 558 -29.25 16.38 -17.25
N ALA A 559 -29.66 15.17 -16.89
CA ALA A 559 -30.03 14.13 -17.83
C ALA A 559 -31.36 13.50 -17.42
N THR A 560 -32.11 13.03 -18.41
CA THR A 560 -33.29 12.20 -18.18
C THR A 560 -33.02 10.81 -18.72
N PHE A 561 -33.27 9.80 -17.90
CA PHE A 561 -33.23 8.40 -18.30
C PHE A 561 -34.60 7.77 -18.07
N GLU A 562 -35.12 7.04 -19.04
CA GLU A 562 -36.39 6.32 -18.87
C GLU A 562 -36.13 4.82 -18.76
N ASP A 563 -36.67 4.21 -17.71
CA ASP A 563 -36.70 2.77 -17.52
C ASP A 563 -38.09 2.22 -17.94
N PRO A 564 -38.20 1.57 -19.10
CA PRO A 564 -39.46 0.99 -19.58
C PRO A 564 -39.96 -0.15 -18.69
N ALA A 565 -39.05 -0.85 -18.01
CA ALA A 565 -39.36 -1.93 -17.08
C ALA A 565 -39.59 -1.42 -15.64
N GLY A 566 -39.54 -0.10 -15.44
CA GLY A 566 -39.77 0.56 -14.16
C GLY A 566 -41.13 0.23 -13.53
N GLY A 567 -42.15 0.03 -14.36
CA GLY A 567 -43.53 -0.17 -13.96
C GLY A 567 -43.92 -1.57 -13.54
N THR A 568 -43.14 -2.57 -13.93
CA THR A 568 -43.54 -3.99 -13.85
C THR A 568 -43.09 -4.68 -12.56
N ALA A 569 -42.19 -4.05 -11.80
CA ALA A 569 -41.67 -4.58 -10.54
C ALA A 569 -42.34 -3.91 -9.31
N PRO A 570 -42.73 -4.68 -8.26
CA PRO A 570 -43.28 -4.12 -7.03
C PRO A 570 -42.26 -3.33 -6.21
N ARG A 571 -40.96 -3.60 -6.40
CA ARG A 571 -39.82 -2.84 -5.85
C ARG A 571 -38.73 -2.78 -6.90
N ARG A 572 -38.20 -1.59 -7.13
CA ARG A 572 -37.10 -1.32 -8.05
C ARG A 572 -36.24 -0.22 -7.49
N PHE A 573 -34.94 -0.46 -7.42
CA PHE A 573 -33.93 0.45 -6.90
C PHE A 573 -33.04 0.90 -8.05
N TYR A 574 -32.54 2.12 -7.97
CA TYR A 574 -31.69 2.73 -9.00
C TYR A 574 -30.41 3.26 -8.37
N ARG A 575 -29.29 3.15 -9.08
CA ARG A 575 -28.05 3.84 -8.74
C ARG A 575 -27.33 4.31 -10.00
N LEU A 576 -26.47 5.30 -9.84
CA LEU A 576 -25.53 5.73 -10.87
C LEU A 576 -24.18 5.09 -10.56
N VAL A 577 -23.51 4.62 -11.60
CA VAL A 577 -22.10 4.21 -11.55
C VAL A 577 -21.32 5.31 -12.23
N GLU A 578 -20.39 5.90 -11.48
CA GLU A 578 -19.43 6.87 -12.02
C GLU A 578 -18.53 6.16 -13.06
N PRO A 579 -18.18 6.85 -14.16
CA PRO A 579 -17.36 6.28 -15.22
C PRO A 579 -15.92 5.94 -14.79
#